data_AF-A0A8C5ZIS9-F1
#
_entry.id   AF-A0A8C5ZIS9-F1
#
_cell.length_a   1.000
_cell.length_b   1.000
_cell.length_c   1.000
_cell.angle_alpha   90.00
_cell.angle_beta   90.00
_cell.angle_gamma   90.00
#
_symmetry.space_group_name_H-M   'P 1'
#
loop_
_entity.id
_entity.type
_entity.pdbx_description
1 polymer ?
#
loop_
_entity_poly.entity_id
_entity_poly.type
_entity_poly.pdbx_seq_one_letter_code
_entity_poly.pdbx_strand_id
1 'polypeptide(L)'
;MLRIVSWNINGIRSPLQGVVCQETSNSTSMAMRRILDELDADIVCLQETKVTRDVLTEPLAIVEGYNSYFSFSRSRSGYSGVATFCKDSATPVAAEEGLSGLFATQNGDVGCYGNTDEFTQEELRALDSEGRALLTQHKIRTWEGKERTLTLINVYCPHADPGKPERLTFKMRFYRLLQIRAEALLAAGSHVIILGDLNTAHRRIDHCDAVNLVRVPLVSGLLPDCNSIHSASQCVLGPRGSFFCE
;
A
#
# COMPACT_ATOMS: atom_id res chain seq x y z
N MET A 1 -6.24 19.59 9.64
CA MET A 1 -4.94 19.00 9.26
C MET A 1 -5.25 17.64 8.66
N LEU A 2 -4.70 17.32 7.48
CA LEU A 2 -4.97 16.05 6.81
C LEU A 2 -4.20 14.92 7.51
N ARG A 3 -4.86 13.82 7.86
CA ARG A 3 -4.25 12.63 8.50
C ARG A 3 -4.30 11.44 7.55
N ILE A 4 -3.13 10.84 7.32
CA ILE A 4 -2.95 9.69 6.43
C ILE A 4 -2.33 8.55 7.24
N VAL A 5 -2.93 7.37 7.18
CA VAL A 5 -2.44 6.15 7.82
C VAL A 5 -2.05 5.13 6.75
N SER A 6 -0.95 4.43 6.98
CA SER A 6 -0.55 3.26 6.19
C SER A 6 -0.43 2.04 7.09
N TRP A 7 -1.01 0.92 6.69
CA TRP A 7 -0.96 -0.31 7.48
C TRP A 7 -0.96 -1.56 6.60
N ASN A 8 0.10 -2.38 6.70
CA ASN A 8 0.04 -3.76 6.23
C ASN A 8 -0.82 -4.57 7.22
N ILE A 9 -2.04 -4.91 6.78
CA ILE A 9 -3.06 -5.54 7.63
C ILE A 9 -2.96 -7.07 7.65
N ASN A 10 -2.06 -7.67 6.85
CA ASN A 10 -1.83 -9.10 6.77
C ASN A 10 -3.14 -9.92 6.59
N GLY A 11 -4.02 -9.44 5.72
CA GLY A 11 -5.34 -10.01 5.45
C GLY A 11 -6.45 -9.25 6.14
N ILE A 12 -7.29 -8.56 5.36
CA ILE A 12 -8.33 -7.65 5.86
C ILE A 12 -9.42 -8.36 6.68
N ARG A 13 -9.57 -9.68 6.51
CA ARG A 13 -10.54 -10.49 7.26
C ARG A 13 -10.06 -10.88 8.66
N SER A 14 -8.76 -10.92 8.91
CA SER A 14 -8.21 -11.37 10.19
C SER A 14 -8.57 -10.43 11.35
N PRO A 15 -8.41 -9.09 11.23
CA PRO A 15 -8.87 -8.17 12.28
C PRO A 15 -10.38 -8.21 12.48
N LEU A 16 -11.14 -8.44 11.41
CA LEU A 16 -12.61 -8.51 11.49
C LEU A 16 -13.09 -9.73 12.28
N GLN A 17 -12.38 -10.88 12.23
CA GLN A 17 -12.74 -12.04 13.05
C GLN A 17 -12.68 -11.76 14.55
N GLY A 18 -11.73 -10.92 15.00
CA GLY A 18 -11.65 -10.51 16.41
C GLY A 18 -12.80 -9.60 16.86
N VAL A 19 -13.37 -8.82 15.92
CA VAL A 19 -14.48 -7.89 16.18
C VAL A 19 -15.85 -8.55 15.99
N VAL A 20 -15.97 -9.51 15.07
CA VAL A 20 -17.21 -10.18 14.65
C VAL A 20 -17.66 -11.29 15.63
N CYS A 21 -16.91 -11.57 16.70
CA CYS A 21 -17.36 -12.45 17.80
C CYS A 21 -18.59 -11.92 18.57
N GLN A 22 -19.16 -10.77 18.18
CA GLN A 22 -20.40 -10.21 18.71
C GLN A 22 -21.37 -9.84 17.56
N GLU A 23 -22.24 -10.79 17.21
CA GLU A 23 -23.54 -10.67 16.50
C GLU A 23 -23.69 -10.26 15.02
N THR A 24 -24.55 -11.04 14.33
CA THR A 24 -25.43 -10.86 13.13
C THR A 24 -24.95 -10.19 11.83
N SER A 25 -25.69 -10.44 10.74
CA SER A 25 -25.36 -10.34 9.31
C SER A 25 -24.83 -8.99 8.76
N ASN A 26 -24.83 -7.92 9.56
CA ASN A 26 -24.25 -6.61 9.23
C ASN A 26 -22.92 -6.33 9.98
N SER A 27 -22.37 -7.35 10.64
CA SER A 27 -21.17 -7.25 11.49
C SER A 27 -19.91 -6.81 10.75
N THR A 28 -19.76 -7.17 9.47
CA THR A 28 -18.50 -6.99 8.75
C THR A 28 -18.27 -5.53 8.34
N SER A 29 -19.30 -4.84 7.84
CA SER A 29 -19.21 -3.40 7.51
C SER A 29 -19.07 -2.55 8.76
N MET A 30 -19.79 -2.88 9.84
CA MET A 30 -19.61 -2.23 11.14
C MET A 30 -18.22 -2.45 11.73
N ALA A 31 -17.67 -3.67 11.63
CA ALA A 31 -16.33 -3.98 12.11
C ALA A 31 -15.27 -3.21 11.29
N MET A 32 -15.41 -3.16 9.96
CA MET A 32 -14.53 -2.36 9.11
C MET A 32 -14.60 -0.88 9.48
N ARG A 33 -15.82 -0.34 9.61
CA ARG A 33 -16.05 1.05 10.00
C ARG A 33 -15.40 1.36 11.34
N ARG A 34 -15.57 0.51 12.36
CA ARG A 34 -14.94 0.69 13.68
C ARG A 34 -13.43 0.78 13.58
N ILE A 35 -12.79 -0.13 12.83
CA ILE A 35 -11.34 -0.09 12.62
C ILE A 35 -10.92 1.23 11.95
N LEU A 36 -11.63 1.66 10.89
CA LEU A 36 -11.30 2.91 10.19
C LEU A 36 -11.50 4.14 11.09
N ASP A 37 -12.57 4.15 11.89
CA ASP A 37 -12.90 5.24 12.82
C ASP A 37 -11.87 5.30 13.98
N GLU A 38 -11.42 4.15 14.50
CA GLU A 38 -10.38 4.05 15.54
C GLU A 38 -9.01 4.54 15.06
N LEU A 39 -8.67 4.37 13.79
CA LEU A 39 -7.44 4.92 13.20
C LEU A 39 -7.47 6.46 13.11
N ASP A 40 -8.67 7.05 13.17
CA ASP A 40 -8.90 8.51 13.18
C ASP A 40 -8.10 9.24 12.07
N ALA A 41 -8.21 8.73 10.85
CA ALA A 41 -7.52 9.28 9.68
C ALA A 41 -8.52 9.74 8.61
N ASP A 42 -8.11 10.68 7.76
CA ASP A 42 -8.88 11.09 6.60
C ASP A 42 -8.70 10.09 5.44
N ILE A 43 -7.49 9.53 5.33
CA ILE A 43 -7.13 8.54 4.32
C ILE A 43 -6.41 7.37 5.00
N VAL A 44 -6.89 6.15 4.79
CA VAL A 44 -6.31 4.91 5.30
C VAL A 44 -5.89 4.03 4.13
N CYS A 45 -4.60 3.75 4.05
CA CYS A 45 -4.00 2.91 3.03
C CYS A 45 -3.62 1.55 3.62
N LEU A 46 -4.29 0.50 3.17
CA LEU A 46 -4.06 -0.88 3.59
C LEU A 46 -3.23 -1.63 2.56
N GLN A 47 -2.29 -2.44 3.04
CA GLN A 47 -1.49 -3.38 2.25
C GLN A 47 -1.75 -4.82 2.66
N GLU A 48 -1.49 -5.76 1.75
CA GLU A 48 -1.68 -7.19 1.96
C GLU A 48 -3.13 -7.52 2.35
N THR A 49 -4.11 -6.95 1.63
CA THR A 49 -5.53 -7.15 1.95
C THR A 49 -5.96 -8.60 1.81
N LYS A 50 -5.27 -9.40 0.97
CA LYS A 50 -5.57 -10.80 0.63
C LYS A 50 -7.00 -10.98 0.14
N VAL A 51 -7.54 -9.95 -0.52
CA VAL A 51 -8.84 -9.98 -1.18
C VAL A 51 -8.63 -9.93 -2.68
N THR A 52 -9.40 -10.74 -3.40
CA THR A 52 -9.53 -10.68 -4.85
C THR A 52 -10.96 -10.33 -5.23
N ARG A 53 -11.17 -9.88 -6.48
CA ARG A 53 -12.46 -9.37 -6.95
C ARG A 53 -13.61 -10.37 -6.77
N ASP A 54 -13.34 -11.67 -6.92
CA ASP A 54 -14.29 -12.77 -6.77
C ASP A 54 -14.74 -13.01 -5.32
N VAL A 55 -13.92 -12.61 -4.34
CA VAL A 55 -14.22 -12.80 -2.91
C VAL A 55 -14.50 -11.49 -2.16
N LEU A 56 -14.46 -10.36 -2.86
CA LEU A 56 -14.82 -9.06 -2.30
C LEU A 56 -16.33 -9.03 -2.08
N THR A 57 -16.75 -8.78 -0.84
CA THR A 57 -18.16 -8.61 -0.49
C THR A 57 -18.48 -7.14 -0.35
N GLU A 58 -19.74 -6.77 -0.63
CA GLU A 58 -20.22 -5.39 -0.48
C GLU A 58 -19.90 -4.79 0.90
N PRO A 59 -20.06 -5.49 2.04
CA PRO A 59 -19.73 -4.93 3.36
C PRO A 59 -18.24 -4.65 3.59
N LEU A 60 -17.34 -5.26 2.80
CA LEU A 60 -15.89 -4.99 2.86
C LEU A 60 -15.49 -3.83 1.95
N ALA A 61 -16.24 -3.61 0.88
CA ALA A 61 -15.97 -2.57 -0.11
C ALA A 61 -16.66 -1.25 0.25
N ILE A 62 -17.93 -1.31 0.64
CA ILE A 62 -18.78 -0.15 0.89
C ILE A 62 -18.90 0.04 2.39
N VAL A 63 -18.19 1.04 2.90
CA VAL A 63 -18.18 1.41 4.32
C VAL A 63 -18.77 2.80 4.45
N GLU A 64 -19.81 2.96 5.26
CA GLU A 64 -20.50 4.23 5.44
C GLU A 64 -19.54 5.36 5.86
N GLY A 65 -19.57 6.48 5.14
CA GLY A 65 -18.70 7.65 5.35
C GLY A 65 -17.32 7.55 4.71
N TYR A 66 -17.03 6.44 4.02
CA TYR A 66 -15.76 6.22 3.31
C TYR A 66 -15.98 5.78 1.86
N ASN A 67 -15.17 6.35 0.98
CA ASN A 67 -14.98 5.91 -0.40
C ASN A 67 -13.76 4.99 -0.45
N SER A 68 -13.90 3.82 -1.07
CA SER A 68 -12.84 2.82 -1.12
C SER A 68 -12.37 2.55 -2.55
N TYR A 69 -11.09 2.28 -2.68
CA TYR A 69 -10.42 1.98 -3.93
C TYR A 69 -9.54 0.76 -3.70
N PHE A 70 -9.52 -0.16 -4.65
CA PHE A 70 -8.81 -1.43 -4.50
C PHE A 70 -7.98 -1.75 -5.74
N SER A 71 -6.81 -2.34 -5.48
CA SER A 71 -6.04 -3.06 -6.48
C SER A 71 -5.97 -4.53 -6.08
N PHE A 72 -6.31 -5.41 -7.02
CA PHE A 72 -6.45 -6.85 -6.77
C PHE A 72 -5.37 -7.64 -7.50
N SER A 73 -4.83 -8.66 -6.82
CA SER A 73 -4.04 -9.69 -7.50
C SER A 73 -4.90 -10.41 -8.54
N ARG A 74 -4.38 -10.52 -9.77
CA ARG A 74 -5.04 -11.19 -10.89
C ARG A 74 -4.58 -12.64 -11.07
N SER A 75 -3.40 -12.97 -10.54
CA SER A 75 -2.75 -14.27 -10.76
C SER A 75 -3.01 -15.28 -9.65
N ARG A 76 -3.29 -14.81 -8.42
CA ARG A 76 -3.42 -15.66 -7.24
C ARG A 76 -4.52 -15.15 -6.31
N SER A 77 -5.49 -16.01 -5.98
CA SER A 77 -6.51 -15.74 -4.97
C SER A 77 -5.89 -15.70 -3.57
N GLY A 78 -6.40 -14.82 -2.69
CA GLY A 78 -5.91 -14.66 -1.32
C GLY A 78 -4.47 -14.12 -1.19
N TYR A 79 -3.92 -13.53 -2.27
CA TYR A 79 -2.54 -13.06 -2.33
C TYR A 79 -2.47 -11.56 -2.57
N SER A 80 -1.53 -10.87 -1.89
CA SER A 80 -1.24 -9.45 -2.10
C SER A 80 -2.50 -8.58 -1.93
N GLY A 81 -2.63 -7.52 -2.73
CA GLY A 81 -3.75 -6.59 -2.73
C GLY A 81 -3.50 -5.37 -1.86
N VAL A 82 -3.90 -4.21 -2.37
CA VAL A 82 -3.86 -2.94 -1.63
C VAL A 82 -5.23 -2.26 -1.72
N ALA A 83 -5.57 -1.50 -0.69
CA ALA A 83 -6.81 -0.74 -0.65
C ALA A 83 -6.57 0.64 -0.04
N THR A 84 -7.30 1.65 -0.52
CA THR A 84 -7.28 2.99 0.04
C THR A 84 -8.70 3.39 0.37
N PHE A 85 -8.96 3.69 1.64
CA PHE A 85 -10.22 4.23 2.14
C PHE A 85 -10.04 5.72 2.40
N CYS A 86 -10.95 6.53 1.89
CA CYS A 86 -10.94 7.98 2.05
C CYS A 86 -12.27 8.40 2.68
N LYS A 87 -12.25 9.20 3.75
CA LYS A 87 -13.46 9.85 4.23
C LYS A 87 -14.07 10.70 3.12
N ASP A 88 -15.37 10.95 3.16
CA ASP A 88 -16.05 11.81 2.18
C ASP A 88 -15.38 13.19 2.02
N SER A 89 -14.84 13.74 3.11
CA SER A 89 -14.09 15.00 3.15
C SER A 89 -12.76 14.97 2.39
N ALA A 90 -12.22 13.79 2.10
CA ALA A 90 -10.94 13.56 1.44
C ALA A 90 -11.10 12.67 0.19
N THR A 91 -12.25 12.74 -0.46
CA THR A 91 -12.52 11.98 -1.69
C THR A 91 -11.54 12.38 -2.80
N PRO A 92 -10.86 11.43 -3.44
CA PRO A 92 -9.92 11.74 -4.51
C PRO A 92 -10.64 12.21 -5.78
N VAL A 93 -9.98 13.07 -6.55
CA VAL A 93 -10.41 13.51 -7.88
C VAL A 93 -10.09 12.49 -8.98
N ALA A 94 -9.14 11.59 -8.73
CA ALA A 94 -8.74 10.51 -9.63
C ALA A 94 -8.16 9.35 -8.82
N ALA A 95 -8.35 8.12 -9.30
CA ALA A 95 -7.79 6.92 -8.69
C ALA A 95 -7.42 5.91 -9.78
N GLU A 96 -6.29 5.22 -9.61
CA GLU A 96 -5.75 4.36 -10.65
C GLU A 96 -5.04 3.15 -10.05
N GLU A 97 -5.31 1.97 -10.60
CA GLU A 97 -4.63 0.71 -10.25
C GLU A 97 -3.35 0.52 -11.08
N GLY A 98 -2.29 0.06 -10.43
CA GLY A 98 -1.00 -0.20 -11.07
C GLY A 98 -0.15 1.06 -11.24
N LEU A 99 1.08 0.87 -11.71
CA LEU A 99 2.04 1.94 -11.91
C LEU A 99 2.19 2.31 -13.40
N SER A 100 1.89 1.37 -14.31
CA SER A 100 2.20 1.50 -15.73
C SER A 100 1.05 2.02 -16.59
N GLY A 101 -0.17 2.09 -16.06
CA GLY A 101 -1.37 2.46 -16.81
C GLY A 101 -1.96 1.35 -17.69
N LEU A 102 -1.42 0.14 -17.67
CA LEU A 102 -1.95 -0.95 -18.51
C LEU A 102 -3.35 -1.42 -18.09
N PHE A 103 -3.73 -1.14 -16.84
CA PHE A 103 -5.06 -1.45 -16.31
C PHE A 103 -5.93 -0.21 -16.08
N ALA A 104 -5.47 0.95 -16.57
CA ALA A 104 -6.19 2.21 -16.52
C ALA A 104 -7.52 2.09 -17.29
N THR A 105 -8.59 2.59 -16.69
CA THR A 105 -9.92 2.62 -17.33
C THR A 105 -10.15 4.05 -17.75
N GLN A 106 -10.06 4.34 -19.06
CA GLN A 106 -9.89 5.67 -19.70
C GLN A 106 -10.61 6.92 -19.12
N ASN A 107 -11.54 6.79 -18.17
CA ASN A 107 -12.16 7.86 -17.39
C ASN A 107 -11.73 7.81 -15.90
N GLY A 108 -11.07 8.85 -15.42
CA GLY A 108 -10.77 9.04 -13.99
C GLY A 108 -9.40 8.56 -13.52
N ASP A 109 -8.53 8.15 -14.44
CA ASP A 109 -7.16 7.73 -14.17
C ASP A 109 -6.25 8.93 -13.81
N VAL A 110 -5.14 8.65 -13.12
CA VAL A 110 -4.17 9.65 -12.66
C VAL A 110 -3.22 10.07 -13.78
N GLY A 111 -2.81 9.14 -14.65
CA GLY A 111 -1.87 9.40 -15.74
C GLY A 111 -0.47 9.82 -15.28
N CYS A 112 0.33 10.40 -16.17
CA CYS A 112 1.76 10.73 -15.95
C CYS A 112 2.64 9.48 -15.74
N TYR A 113 2.77 8.64 -16.76
CA TYR A 113 3.47 7.34 -16.68
C TYR A 113 5.00 7.43 -16.66
N GLY A 114 5.58 8.53 -17.14
CA GLY A 114 7.02 8.66 -17.33
C GLY A 114 7.52 7.88 -18.55
N ASN A 115 8.84 7.79 -18.73
CA ASN A 115 9.45 6.97 -19.78
C ASN A 115 9.61 5.53 -19.26
N THR A 116 8.92 4.58 -19.89
CA THR A 116 8.96 3.15 -19.58
C THR A 116 9.58 2.31 -20.70
N ASP A 117 10.35 2.91 -21.61
CA ASP A 117 10.98 2.24 -22.77
C ASP A 117 11.92 1.09 -22.36
N GLU A 118 12.43 1.13 -21.13
CA GLU A 118 13.27 0.07 -20.57
C GLU A 118 12.48 -1.19 -20.15
N PHE A 119 11.14 -1.20 -20.27
CA PHE A 119 10.26 -2.32 -19.92
C PHE A 119 9.52 -2.85 -21.15
N THR A 120 9.35 -4.17 -21.23
CA THR A 120 8.42 -4.75 -22.21
C THR A 120 6.99 -4.65 -21.72
N GLN A 121 6.01 -4.74 -22.63
CA GLN A 121 4.60 -4.71 -22.25
C GLN A 121 4.22 -5.90 -21.36
N GLU A 122 4.82 -7.08 -21.58
CA GLU A 122 4.65 -8.27 -20.76
C GLU A 122 5.21 -8.07 -19.35
N GLU A 123 6.35 -7.40 -19.23
CA GLU A 123 6.97 -7.09 -17.94
C GLU A 123 6.11 -6.09 -17.14
N LEU A 124 5.66 -5.01 -17.76
CA LEU A 124 4.74 -4.05 -17.13
C LEU A 124 3.44 -4.74 -16.67
N ARG A 125 2.87 -5.59 -17.53
CA ARG A 125 1.68 -6.39 -17.17
C ARG A 125 1.95 -7.30 -15.97
N ALA A 126 3.11 -7.95 -15.92
CA ALA A 126 3.48 -8.80 -14.81
C ALA A 126 3.63 -8.00 -13.50
N LEU A 127 4.33 -6.87 -13.54
CA LEU A 127 4.56 -5.98 -12.39
C LEU A 127 3.26 -5.48 -11.77
N ASP A 128 2.30 -5.05 -12.60
CA ASP A 128 1.02 -4.52 -12.10
C ASP A 128 0.01 -5.64 -11.75
N SER A 129 0.15 -6.85 -12.31
CA SER A 129 -0.83 -7.93 -12.13
C SER A 129 -0.95 -8.48 -10.70
N GLU A 130 0.05 -8.25 -9.84
CA GLU A 130 0.06 -8.72 -8.46
C GLU A 130 -0.73 -7.82 -7.49
N GLY A 131 -1.39 -6.75 -7.96
CA GLY A 131 -2.25 -5.92 -7.13
C GLY A 131 -1.48 -5.14 -6.05
N ARG A 132 -0.33 -4.58 -6.42
CA ARG A 132 0.67 -4.04 -5.48
C ARG A 132 0.70 -2.52 -5.37
N ALA A 133 -0.03 -1.82 -6.23
CA ALA A 133 0.00 -0.37 -6.29
C ALA A 133 -1.39 0.18 -6.58
N LEU A 134 -1.75 1.22 -5.84
CA LEU A 134 -2.98 1.98 -6.02
C LEU A 134 -2.69 3.45 -5.77
N LEU A 135 -3.02 4.28 -6.76
CA LEU A 135 -2.84 5.72 -6.69
C LEU A 135 -4.18 6.39 -6.41
N THR A 136 -4.16 7.40 -5.55
CA THR A 136 -5.29 8.32 -5.36
C THR A 136 -4.78 9.75 -5.40
N GLN A 137 -5.46 10.60 -6.18
CA GLN A 137 -5.09 11.99 -6.36
C GLN A 137 -6.09 12.90 -5.67
N HIS A 138 -5.60 13.83 -4.87
CA HIS A 138 -6.38 14.68 -3.97
C HIS A 138 -6.09 16.15 -4.24
N LYS A 139 -7.08 17.01 -4.02
CA LYS A 139 -6.88 18.46 -3.99
C LYS A 139 -6.64 18.89 -2.56
N ILE A 140 -5.50 19.51 -2.31
CA ILE A 140 -5.11 20.02 -0.99
C ILE A 140 -4.91 21.52 -1.03
N ARG A 141 -5.21 22.19 0.09
CA ARG A 141 -4.85 23.59 0.30
C ARG A 141 -3.61 23.66 1.18
N THR A 142 -2.56 24.28 0.66
CA THR A 142 -1.31 24.52 1.39
C THR A 142 -1.50 25.62 2.45
N TRP A 143 -0.54 25.75 3.36
CA TRP A 143 -0.53 26.79 4.38
C TRP A 143 -0.53 28.22 3.80
N GLU A 144 -0.02 28.40 2.58
CA GLU A 144 -0.08 29.66 1.82
C GLU A 144 -1.46 29.95 1.21
N GLY A 145 -2.45 29.07 1.41
CA GLY A 145 -3.79 29.18 0.83
C GLY A 145 -3.90 28.71 -0.63
N LYS A 146 -2.78 28.31 -1.26
CA LYS A 146 -2.76 27.82 -2.65
C LYS A 146 -3.28 26.38 -2.73
N GLU A 147 -4.14 26.13 -3.71
CA GLU A 147 -4.57 24.78 -4.07
C GLU A 147 -3.44 24.06 -4.82
N ARG A 148 -3.19 22.81 -4.43
CA ARG A 148 -2.21 21.91 -5.04
C ARG A 148 -2.80 20.53 -5.19
N THR A 149 -2.19 19.76 -6.08
CA THR A 149 -2.50 18.35 -6.26
C THR A 149 -1.57 17.52 -5.38
N LEU A 150 -2.11 16.54 -4.65
CA LEU A 150 -1.38 15.55 -3.88
C LEU A 150 -1.72 14.17 -4.43
N THR A 151 -0.73 13.42 -4.88
CA THR A 151 -0.87 12.02 -5.27
C THR A 151 -0.30 11.12 -4.19
N LEU A 152 -1.14 10.23 -3.66
CA LEU A 152 -0.73 9.16 -2.76
C LEU A 152 -0.52 7.90 -3.59
N ILE A 153 0.63 7.25 -3.42
CA ILE A 153 0.95 5.96 -4.03
C ILE A 153 1.01 4.93 -2.90
N ASN A 154 -0.09 4.20 -2.70
CA ASN A 154 -0.18 3.09 -1.75
C ASN A 154 0.48 1.85 -2.37
N VAL A 155 1.56 1.37 -1.76
CA VAL A 155 2.36 0.26 -2.30
C VAL A 155 2.53 -0.91 -1.34
N TYR A 156 2.45 -2.12 -1.88
CA TYR A 156 2.91 -3.35 -1.23
C TYR A 156 4.05 -3.92 -2.07
N CYS A 157 5.28 -3.50 -1.77
CA CYS A 157 6.44 -3.86 -2.57
C CYS A 157 6.73 -5.36 -2.49
N PRO A 158 7.25 -5.99 -3.57
CA PRO A 158 7.54 -7.42 -3.56
C PRO A 158 8.56 -7.80 -2.49
N HIS A 159 8.29 -8.92 -1.80
CA HIS A 159 9.28 -9.57 -0.96
C HIS A 159 10.27 -10.36 -1.85
N ALA A 160 11.56 -10.30 -1.50
CA ALA A 160 12.62 -11.06 -2.14
C ALA A 160 12.89 -12.33 -1.34
N ASP A 161 12.52 -13.48 -1.91
CA ASP A 161 12.75 -14.81 -1.33
C ASP A 161 14.14 -15.31 -1.76
N PRO A 162 15.06 -15.62 -0.82
CA PRO A 162 16.39 -16.15 -1.15
C PRO A 162 16.37 -17.45 -1.97
N GLY A 163 15.30 -18.25 -1.86
CA GLY A 163 15.11 -19.46 -2.65
C GLY A 163 14.64 -19.20 -4.09
N LYS A 164 14.32 -17.95 -4.44
CA LYS A 164 13.75 -17.54 -5.74
C LYS A 164 14.41 -16.24 -6.23
N PRO A 165 15.61 -16.32 -6.84
CA PRO A 165 16.34 -15.15 -7.32
C PRO A 165 15.53 -14.23 -8.25
N GLU A 166 14.60 -14.79 -9.01
CA GLU A 166 13.68 -14.04 -9.87
C GLU A 166 12.80 -13.04 -9.09
N ARG A 167 12.52 -13.30 -7.80
CA ARG A 167 11.76 -12.36 -6.95
C ARG A 167 12.57 -11.15 -6.56
N LEU A 168 13.89 -11.28 -6.40
CA LEU A 168 14.77 -10.14 -6.20
C LEU A 168 14.78 -9.27 -7.45
N THR A 169 14.93 -9.87 -8.64
CA THR A 169 14.85 -9.15 -9.91
C THR A 169 13.50 -8.44 -10.06
N PHE A 170 12.40 -9.14 -9.82
CA PHE A 170 11.05 -8.57 -9.85
C PHE A 170 10.90 -7.38 -8.88
N LYS A 171 11.42 -7.50 -7.65
CA LYS A 171 11.43 -6.41 -6.66
C LYS A 171 12.18 -5.18 -7.17
N MET A 172 13.37 -5.36 -7.75
CA MET A 172 14.16 -4.25 -8.28
C MET A 172 13.49 -3.58 -9.48
N ARG A 173 12.87 -4.36 -10.37
CA ARG A 173 12.11 -3.84 -11.52
C ARG A 173 10.85 -3.10 -11.07
N PHE A 174 10.16 -3.58 -10.04
CA PHE A 174 9.04 -2.87 -9.41
C PHE A 174 9.47 -1.52 -8.82
N TYR A 175 10.58 -1.47 -8.07
CA TYR A 175 11.10 -0.20 -7.54
C TYR A 175 11.44 0.80 -8.63
N ARG A 176 12.03 0.31 -9.73
CA ARG A 176 12.38 1.14 -10.86
C ARG A 176 11.15 1.75 -11.52
N LEU A 177 10.09 0.95 -11.73
CA LEU A 177 8.82 1.44 -12.26
C LEU A 177 8.15 2.43 -11.30
N LEU A 178 8.17 2.15 -9.99
CA LEU A 178 7.65 3.05 -8.95
C LEU A 178 8.37 4.40 -8.96
N GLN A 179 9.69 4.40 -9.08
CA GLN A 179 10.50 5.61 -9.18
C GLN A 179 10.10 6.43 -10.41
N ILE A 180 10.06 5.81 -11.59
CA ILE A 180 9.69 6.48 -12.85
C ILE A 180 8.31 7.14 -12.73
N ARG A 181 7.33 6.40 -12.19
CA ARG A 181 5.96 6.90 -11.98
C ARG A 181 5.93 8.09 -11.02
N ALA A 182 6.61 7.99 -9.88
CA ALA A 182 6.65 9.05 -8.88
C ALA A 182 7.35 10.31 -9.39
N GLU A 183 8.48 10.17 -10.09
CA GLU A 183 9.22 11.29 -10.68
C GLU A 183 8.43 11.99 -11.78
N ALA A 184 7.70 11.23 -12.62
CA ALA A 184 6.83 11.80 -13.64
C ALA A 184 5.69 12.64 -13.03
N LEU A 185 5.08 12.16 -11.94
CA LEU A 185 4.04 12.89 -11.21
C LEU A 185 4.58 14.17 -10.54
N LEU A 186 5.78 14.08 -9.94
CA LEU A 186 6.46 15.25 -9.37
C LEU A 186 6.79 16.29 -10.46
N ALA A 187 7.31 15.85 -11.61
CA ALA A 187 7.63 16.72 -12.74
C ALA A 187 6.39 17.40 -13.34
N ALA A 188 5.23 16.74 -13.28
CA ALA A 188 3.93 17.32 -13.66
C ALA A 188 3.39 18.34 -12.64
N GLY A 189 4.09 18.57 -11.52
CA GLY A 189 3.73 19.56 -10.50
C GLY A 189 2.83 19.02 -9.38
N SER A 190 2.63 17.70 -9.29
CA SER A 190 1.97 17.06 -8.16
C SER A 190 2.91 16.97 -6.96
N HIS A 191 2.39 17.09 -5.74
CA HIS A 191 3.09 16.58 -4.56
C HIS A 191 2.87 15.08 -4.50
N VAL A 192 3.91 14.30 -4.20
CA VAL A 192 3.81 12.83 -4.20
C VAL A 192 4.21 12.29 -2.83
N ILE A 193 3.37 11.43 -2.26
CA ILE A 193 3.69 10.63 -1.09
C ILE A 193 3.66 9.17 -1.52
N ILE A 194 4.77 8.46 -1.31
CA ILE A 194 4.85 7.01 -1.44
C ILE A 194 4.76 6.44 -0.03
N LEU A 195 3.79 5.56 0.19
CA LEU A 195 3.53 4.99 1.51
C LEU A 195 3.08 3.54 1.36
N GLY A 196 3.39 2.73 2.37
CA GLY A 196 3.06 1.32 2.37
C GLY A 196 4.19 0.47 2.92
N ASP A 197 4.13 -0.81 2.61
CA ASP A 197 5.15 -1.77 2.98
C ASP A 197 6.16 -1.89 1.85
N LEU A 198 7.31 -1.22 2.05
CA LEU A 198 8.41 -1.22 1.10
C LEU A 198 9.21 -2.53 1.13
N ASN A 199 9.01 -3.40 2.12
CA ASN A 199 9.77 -4.65 2.30
C ASN A 199 11.30 -4.45 2.34
N THR A 200 11.78 -3.29 2.81
CA THR A 200 13.21 -2.96 2.92
C THR A 200 13.45 -2.04 4.10
N ALA A 201 14.35 -2.43 5.00
CA ALA A 201 14.90 -1.55 6.03
C ALA A 201 15.93 -0.60 5.38
N HIS A 202 15.83 0.70 5.65
CA HIS A 202 16.67 1.71 4.99
C HIS A 202 18.08 1.77 5.62
N ARG A 203 18.13 1.79 6.95
CA ARG A 203 19.36 1.88 7.74
C ARG A 203 19.44 0.74 8.73
N ARG A 204 20.64 0.51 9.26
CA ARG A 204 20.86 -0.51 10.29
C ARG A 204 19.97 -0.31 11.52
N ILE A 205 19.67 0.94 11.88
CA ILE A 205 18.81 1.28 13.02
C ILE A 205 17.37 0.75 12.83
N ASP A 206 16.93 0.60 11.58
CA ASP A 206 15.59 0.13 11.24
C ASP A 206 15.48 -1.41 11.32
N HIS A 207 16.55 -2.09 11.74
CA HIS A 207 16.62 -3.53 11.90
C HIS A 207 17.22 -3.89 13.27
N CYS A 208 16.73 -4.98 13.87
CA CYS A 208 17.27 -5.46 15.13
C CYS A 208 18.63 -6.15 14.93
N ASP A 209 19.65 -5.77 15.68
CA ASP A 209 20.94 -6.45 15.65
C ASP A 209 20.82 -7.85 16.28
N ALA A 210 21.09 -8.90 15.50
CA ALA A 210 21.08 -10.28 16.00
C ALA A 210 22.22 -10.58 17.01
N VAL A 211 23.23 -9.70 17.11
CA VAL A 211 24.50 -9.95 17.80
C VAL A 211 24.39 -9.83 19.32
N ASN A 212 23.32 -9.24 19.86
CA ASN A 212 23.08 -9.13 21.31
C ASN A 212 22.13 -10.19 21.88
N LEU A 213 21.71 -11.19 21.09
CA LEU A 213 21.07 -12.39 21.61
C LEU A 213 22.13 -13.34 22.18
N VAL A 214 22.72 -12.93 23.31
CA VAL A 214 23.55 -13.82 24.14
C VAL A 214 22.71 -15.04 24.49
N ARG A 215 23.23 -16.21 24.10
CA ARG A 215 22.76 -17.57 24.43
C ARG A 215 21.91 -17.64 25.70
N VAL A 216 20.59 -17.49 25.57
CA VAL A 216 19.67 -18.07 26.54
C VAL A 216 19.75 -19.58 26.29
N PRO A 217 20.04 -20.42 27.30
CA PRO A 217 20.02 -21.86 27.10
C PRO A 217 18.64 -22.24 26.58
N LEU A 218 18.61 -22.91 25.43
CA LEU A 218 17.41 -23.51 24.88
C LEU A 218 16.78 -24.39 25.96
N VAL A 219 15.70 -23.92 26.57
CA VAL A 219 14.74 -24.81 27.22
C VAL A 219 14.10 -25.58 26.08
N SER A 220 14.37 -26.88 26.03
CA SER A 220 13.85 -27.79 25.02
C SER A 220 12.32 -27.75 25.03
N GLY A 221 11.74 -27.32 23.90
CA GLY A 221 10.31 -27.45 23.62
C GLY A 221 9.54 -26.14 23.78
N LEU A 222 9.56 -25.32 22.73
CA LEU A 222 8.48 -24.43 22.23
C LEU A 222 9.14 -23.35 21.36
N LEU A 223 9.23 -23.59 20.05
CA LEU A 223 9.41 -22.53 19.07
C LEU A 223 8.02 -22.01 18.70
N PRO A 224 7.69 -20.74 18.97
CA PRO A 224 6.81 -20.00 18.09
C PRO A 224 7.67 -19.35 16.99
N ASP A 225 7.28 -19.56 15.74
CA ASP A 225 7.85 -18.91 14.57
C ASP A 225 7.77 -17.37 14.71
N CYS A 226 8.90 -16.71 14.97
CA CYS A 226 9.02 -15.26 14.83
C CYS A 226 9.18 -14.88 13.35
N ASN A 227 8.10 -15.00 12.57
CA ASN A 227 8.01 -14.54 11.19
C ASN A 227 6.93 -13.45 11.05
N SER A 228 7.08 -12.32 11.77
CA SER A 228 6.30 -11.11 11.54
C SER A 228 6.77 -9.94 12.40
N ILE A 229 7.85 -9.28 11.98
CA ILE A 229 8.15 -7.91 12.43
C ILE A 229 7.95 -7.01 11.22
N HIS A 230 6.77 -6.39 11.12
CA HIS A 230 6.48 -5.39 10.09
C HIS A 230 7.15 -4.07 10.45
N SER A 231 8.06 -3.58 9.62
CA SER A 231 8.60 -2.23 9.69
C SER A 231 7.66 -1.27 8.96
N ALA A 232 7.03 -0.35 9.68
CA ALA A 232 6.40 0.81 9.08
C ALA A 232 7.45 1.94 8.98
N SER A 233 7.73 2.40 7.76
CA SER A 233 8.56 3.59 7.54
C SER A 233 7.85 4.48 6.52
N GLN A 234 7.60 5.75 6.88
CA GLN A 234 7.16 6.76 5.93
C GLN A 234 8.40 7.27 5.16
N CYS A 235 8.30 7.36 3.84
CA CYS A 235 9.34 7.92 2.98
C CYS A 235 8.79 9.16 2.26
N VAL A 236 9.38 10.32 2.54
CA VAL A 236 9.07 11.58 1.82
C VAL A 236 10.17 11.86 0.81
N LEU A 237 9.80 12.09 -0.46
CA LEU A 237 10.72 12.50 -1.51
C LEU A 237 11.03 14.00 -1.36
N GLY A 238 12.27 14.32 -1.02
CA GLY A 238 12.75 15.70 -0.96
C GLY A 238 13.06 16.28 -2.37
N PRO A 239 13.15 17.62 -2.51
CA PRO A 239 13.34 18.32 -3.78
C PRO A 239 14.67 18.06 -4.52
N ARG A 240 15.50 17.12 -4.04
CA ARG A 240 16.76 16.70 -4.67
C ARG A 240 16.83 15.20 -4.98
N GLY A 241 15.70 14.49 -4.96
CA GLY A 241 15.67 13.04 -5.22
C GLY A 241 16.26 12.18 -4.09
N SER A 242 16.42 12.75 -2.90
CA SER A 242 16.88 12.04 -1.70
C SER A 242 15.68 11.63 -0.83
N PHE A 243 15.63 10.34 -0.49
CA PHE A 243 14.64 9.76 0.42
C PHE A 243 14.93 10.18 1.86
N PHE A 244 13.94 10.79 2.53
CA PHE A 244 13.99 11.03 3.96
C PHE A 244 12.94 10.15 4.66
N CYS A 245 13.38 9.41 5.68
CA CYS A 245 12.52 8.87 6.73
C CYS A 245 12.67 9.80 7.93
N GLU A 246 11.55 10.32 8.44
CA GLU A 246 11.46 10.88 9.80
C GLU A 246 11.05 9.78 10.78
#